data_AF-A0A0Q7JXE4-F1
#
_entry.id   AF-A0A0Q7JXE4-F1
#
_cell.length_a   1.000
_cell.length_b   1.000
_cell.length_c   1.000
_cell.angle_alpha   90.00
_cell.angle_beta   90.00
_cell.angle_gamma   90.00
#
_symmetry.space_group_name_H-M   'P 1'
#
loop_
_entity.id
_entity.type
_entity.pdbx_description
1 polymer ?
#
loop_
_entity_poly.entity_id
_entity_poly.type
_entity_poly.pdbx_seq_one_letter_code
_entity_poly.pdbx_strand_id
1 'polypeptide(L)'
;MRAALMDHARAEGDELVRAARREADELISRADGEARALAARAAAEGQADAAAALAADQARSRRRARGVVLAAQARAYRALREQVRAEARQLADSAGWSRWCDALEILARQALQPASYDPQVERLPDGVRATSGTRSITVTLADLADAAVDELGADVEELWRP
;
A
#
# COMPACT_ATOMS: atom_id res chain seq x y z
N MET A 1 -73.74 -60.24 -8.73
CA MET A 1 -72.31 -60.51 -8.43
C MET A 1 -71.36 -59.75 -9.36
N ARG A 2 -71.44 -59.90 -10.69
CA ARG A 2 -70.56 -59.17 -11.64
C ARG A 2 -70.62 -57.63 -11.54
N ALA A 3 -71.81 -57.06 -11.37
CA ALA A 3 -71.98 -55.61 -11.21
C ALA A 3 -71.26 -55.08 -9.96
N ALA A 4 -71.46 -55.74 -8.80
CA ALA A 4 -70.80 -55.38 -7.55
C ALA A 4 -69.27 -55.46 -7.63
N LEU A 5 -68.71 -56.43 -8.36
CA LEU A 5 -67.25 -56.51 -8.60
C LEU A 5 -66.74 -55.36 -9.47
N MET A 6 -67.51 -54.94 -10.48
CA MET A 6 -67.15 -53.80 -11.34
C MET A 6 -67.22 -52.48 -10.58
N ASP A 7 -68.23 -52.32 -9.72
CA ASP A 7 -68.38 -51.11 -8.90
C ASP A 7 -67.28 -51.01 -7.85
N HIS A 8 -66.89 -52.13 -7.24
CA HIS A 8 -65.74 -52.19 -6.33
C HIS A 8 -64.43 -51.85 -7.05
N ALA A 9 -64.16 -52.47 -8.21
CA ALA A 9 -62.95 -52.19 -8.98
C ALA A 9 -62.86 -50.73 -9.46
N ARG A 10 -64.01 -50.10 -9.77
CA ARG A 10 -64.06 -48.66 -10.08
C ARG A 10 -63.72 -47.81 -8.87
N ALA A 11 -64.29 -48.13 -7.71
CA ALA A 11 -64.00 -47.40 -6.47
C ALA A 11 -62.51 -47.47 -6.09
N GLU A 12 -61.90 -48.67 -6.18
CA GLU A 12 -60.47 -48.86 -5.95
C GLU A 12 -59.61 -48.08 -6.96
N GLY A 13 -60.00 -48.09 -8.24
CA GLY A 13 -59.34 -47.30 -9.27
C GLY A 13 -59.39 -45.79 -8.99
N ASP A 14 -60.55 -45.28 -8.58
CA ASP A 14 -60.75 -43.88 -8.21
C ASP A 14 -59.95 -43.49 -6.95
N GLU A 15 -59.80 -44.41 -5.99
CA GLU A 15 -58.93 -44.23 -4.83
C GLU A 15 -57.46 -44.15 -5.22
N LEU A 16 -56.99 -45.05 -6.08
CA LEU A 16 -55.61 -45.06 -6.58
C LEU A 16 -55.28 -43.77 -7.33
N VAL A 17 -56.17 -43.32 -8.23
CA VAL A 17 -55.99 -42.05 -8.96
C VAL A 17 -55.96 -40.86 -8.00
N ARG A 18 -56.83 -40.83 -6.99
CA ARG A 18 -56.82 -39.77 -5.96
C ARG A 18 -55.53 -39.79 -5.14
N ALA A 19 -55.01 -40.97 -4.79
CA ALA A 19 -53.74 -41.10 -4.08
C ALA A 19 -52.56 -40.63 -4.92
N ALA A 20 -52.46 -41.06 -6.19
CA ALA A 20 -51.41 -40.65 -7.10
C ALA A 20 -51.40 -39.13 -7.36
N ARG A 21 -52.58 -38.50 -7.44
CA ARG A 21 -52.68 -37.04 -7.56
C ARG A 21 -52.14 -36.32 -6.33
N ARG A 22 -52.50 -36.78 -5.11
CA ARG A 22 -51.96 -36.19 -3.88
C ARG A 22 -50.44 -36.33 -3.80
N GLU A 23 -49.91 -37.50 -4.14
CA GLU A 23 -48.46 -37.72 -4.15
C GLU A 23 -47.75 -36.81 -5.19
N ALA A 24 -48.34 -36.63 -6.37
CA ALA A 24 -47.82 -35.72 -7.38
C ALA A 24 -47.83 -34.26 -6.90
N ASP A 25 -48.94 -33.82 -6.28
CA ASP A 25 -49.06 -32.46 -5.74
C ASP A 25 -48.04 -32.21 -4.61
N GLU A 26 -47.84 -33.20 -3.73
CA GLU A 26 -46.83 -33.15 -2.67
C GLU A 26 -45.40 -33.08 -3.23
N LEU A 27 -45.11 -33.86 -4.27
CA LEU A 27 -43.82 -33.85 -4.94
C LEU A 27 -43.55 -32.49 -5.60
N ILE A 28 -44.52 -31.93 -6.32
CA ILE A 28 -44.42 -30.61 -6.94
C ILE A 28 -44.21 -29.54 -5.88
N SER A 29 -45.01 -29.56 -4.80
CA SER A 29 -44.87 -28.59 -3.71
C SER A 29 -43.49 -28.66 -3.04
N ARG A 30 -42.92 -29.87 -2.90
CA ARG A 30 -41.57 -30.04 -2.36
C ARG A 30 -40.51 -29.50 -3.31
N ALA A 31 -40.60 -29.85 -4.59
CA ALA A 31 -39.67 -29.37 -5.62
C ALA A 31 -39.68 -27.84 -5.73
N ASP A 32 -40.86 -27.22 -5.68
CA ASP A 32 -41.01 -25.76 -5.66
C ASP A 32 -40.36 -25.13 -4.43
N GLY A 33 -40.54 -25.76 -3.26
CA GLY A 33 -39.91 -25.31 -2.01
C GLY A 33 -38.38 -25.36 -2.09
N GLU A 34 -37.84 -26.47 -2.59
CA GLU A 34 -36.40 -26.68 -2.79
C GLU A 34 -35.83 -25.68 -3.80
N ALA A 35 -36.52 -25.46 -4.93
CA ALA A 35 -36.11 -24.51 -5.96
C ALA A 35 -36.06 -23.07 -5.42
N ARG A 36 -37.06 -22.65 -4.64
CA ARG A 36 -37.06 -21.32 -3.99
C ARG A 36 -35.94 -21.19 -2.97
N ALA A 37 -35.70 -22.22 -2.16
CA ALA A 37 -34.62 -22.22 -1.19
C ALA A 37 -33.24 -22.15 -1.86
N LEU A 38 -33.06 -22.86 -2.98
CA LEU A 38 -31.84 -22.80 -3.78
C LEU A 38 -31.63 -21.41 -4.40
N ALA A 39 -32.68 -20.83 -4.99
CA ALA A 39 -32.62 -19.49 -5.57
C ALA A 39 -32.30 -18.42 -4.52
N ALA A 40 -32.92 -18.50 -3.33
CA ALA A 40 -32.64 -17.57 -2.24
C ALA A 40 -31.19 -17.66 -1.75
N ARG A 41 -30.64 -18.88 -1.64
CA ARG A 41 -29.25 -19.11 -1.27
C ARG A 41 -28.28 -18.56 -2.32
N ALA A 42 -28.51 -18.87 -3.59
CA ALA A 42 -27.71 -18.34 -4.68
C ALA A 42 -27.72 -16.81 -4.75
N ALA A 43 -28.88 -16.19 -4.47
CA ALA A 43 -28.98 -14.74 -4.39
C ALA A 43 -28.16 -14.16 -3.22
N ALA A 44 -28.22 -14.79 -2.04
CA ALA A 44 -27.44 -14.36 -0.88
C ALA A 44 -25.92 -14.53 -1.10
N GLU A 45 -25.50 -15.66 -1.68
CA GLU A 45 -24.11 -15.92 -2.06
C GLU A 45 -23.63 -14.89 -3.10
N GLY A 46 -24.42 -14.64 -4.15
CA GLY A 46 -24.07 -13.64 -5.17
C GLY A 46 -23.97 -12.22 -4.62
N GLN A 47 -24.82 -11.85 -3.65
CA GLN A 47 -24.71 -10.56 -2.96
C GLN A 47 -23.42 -10.46 -2.12
N ALA A 48 -23.06 -11.53 -1.41
CA ALA A 48 -21.83 -11.59 -0.63
C ALA A 48 -20.59 -11.50 -1.53
N ASP A 49 -20.58 -12.24 -2.64
CA ASP A 49 -19.47 -12.23 -3.61
C ASP A 49 -19.33 -10.86 -4.28
N ALA A 50 -20.44 -10.24 -4.69
CA ALA A 50 -20.42 -8.89 -5.27
C ALA A 50 -19.89 -7.84 -4.27
N ALA A 51 -20.28 -7.93 -3.00
CA ALA A 51 -19.78 -7.04 -1.95
C ALA A 51 -18.26 -7.24 -1.73
N ALA A 52 -17.79 -8.48 -1.69
CA ALA A 52 -16.37 -8.80 -1.57
C ALA A 52 -15.56 -8.29 -2.77
N ALA A 53 -16.06 -8.48 -3.99
CA ALA A 53 -15.42 -8.00 -5.21
C ALA A 53 -15.31 -6.47 -5.24
N LEU A 54 -16.38 -5.76 -4.85
CA LEU A 54 -16.39 -4.30 -4.74
C LEU A 54 -15.38 -3.80 -3.71
N ALA A 55 -15.34 -4.42 -2.52
CA ALA A 55 -14.39 -4.05 -1.47
C ALA A 55 -12.93 -4.25 -1.93
N ALA A 56 -12.66 -5.35 -2.63
CA ALA A 56 -11.35 -5.63 -3.21
C ALA A 56 -10.96 -4.57 -4.26
N ASP A 57 -11.91 -4.16 -5.09
CA ASP A 57 -11.66 -3.13 -6.11
C ASP A 57 -11.38 -1.75 -5.53
N GLN A 58 -12.19 -1.33 -4.56
CA GLN A 58 -11.96 -0.09 -3.82
C GLN A 58 -10.59 -0.09 -3.14
N ALA A 59 -10.19 -1.21 -2.52
CA ALA A 59 -8.87 -1.34 -1.92
C ALA A 59 -7.73 -1.21 -2.95
N ARG A 60 -7.86 -1.83 -4.13
CA ARG A 60 -6.90 -1.68 -5.23
C ARG A 60 -6.83 -0.24 -5.73
N SER A 61 -7.99 0.41 -5.93
CA SER A 61 -8.08 1.79 -6.38
C SER A 61 -7.38 2.75 -5.42
N ARG A 62 -7.67 2.63 -4.11
CA ARG A 62 -6.98 3.40 -3.05
C ARG A 62 -5.47 3.19 -3.04
N ARG A 63 -5.01 1.94 -3.18
CA ARG A 63 -3.57 1.66 -3.27
C ARG A 63 -2.92 2.29 -4.49
N ARG A 64 -3.57 2.24 -5.66
CA ARG A 64 -3.08 2.89 -6.88
C ARG A 64 -3.01 4.41 -6.72
N ALA A 65 -4.07 5.03 -6.19
CA ALA A 65 -4.10 6.46 -5.93
C ALA A 65 -2.98 6.89 -4.97
N ARG A 66 -2.80 6.16 -3.85
CA ARG A 66 -1.69 6.40 -2.93
C ARG A 66 -0.32 6.22 -3.60
N GLY A 67 -0.18 5.20 -4.45
CA GLY A 67 1.05 4.97 -5.22
C GLY A 67 1.40 6.14 -6.15
N VAL A 68 0.40 6.73 -6.83
CA VAL A 68 0.59 7.92 -7.67
C VAL A 68 1.07 9.11 -6.83
N VAL A 69 0.41 9.36 -5.69
CA VAL A 69 0.82 10.45 -4.78
C VAL A 69 2.25 10.23 -4.32
N LEU A 70 2.58 9.07 -3.73
CA LEU A 70 3.93 8.75 -3.24
C LEU A 70 5.00 8.88 -4.33
N ALA A 71 4.71 8.44 -5.55
CA ALA A 71 5.63 8.59 -6.68
C ALA A 71 5.86 10.06 -7.05
N ALA A 72 4.82 10.89 -6.99
CA ALA A 72 4.94 12.34 -7.18
C ALA A 72 5.75 12.99 -6.05
N GLN A 73 5.53 12.59 -4.79
CA GLN A 73 6.31 13.11 -3.66
C GLN A 73 7.80 12.77 -3.80
N ALA A 74 8.10 11.50 -4.09
CA ALA A 74 9.47 11.04 -4.28
C ALA A 74 10.17 11.78 -5.44
N ARG A 75 9.46 12.09 -6.52
CA ARG A 75 9.99 12.87 -7.64
C ARG A 75 10.27 14.31 -7.23
N ALA A 76 9.33 14.97 -6.55
CA ALA A 76 9.50 16.34 -6.08
C ALA A 76 10.68 16.45 -5.10
N TYR A 77 10.78 15.52 -4.16
CA TYR A 77 11.87 15.47 -3.19
C TYR A 77 13.24 15.26 -3.86
N ARG A 78 13.32 14.37 -4.85
CA ARG A 78 14.54 14.17 -5.64
C ARG A 78 14.95 15.43 -6.40
N ALA A 79 13.99 16.10 -7.05
CA ALA A 79 14.24 17.34 -7.78
C ALA A 79 14.74 18.44 -6.83
N LEU A 80 14.14 18.55 -5.63
CA LEU A 80 14.60 19.49 -4.61
C LEU A 80 16.06 19.20 -4.19
N ARG A 81 16.40 17.93 -3.90
CA ARG A 81 17.78 17.55 -3.56
C ARG A 81 18.76 17.87 -4.68
N GLU A 82 18.41 17.56 -5.93
CA GLU A 82 19.23 17.88 -7.09
C GLU A 82 19.47 19.39 -7.23
N GLN A 83 18.42 20.21 -7.03
CA GLN A 83 18.51 21.65 -7.05
C GLN A 83 19.38 22.18 -5.90
N VAL A 84 19.15 21.75 -4.67
CA VAL A 84 19.91 22.21 -3.50
C VAL A 84 21.39 21.81 -3.62
N ARG A 85 21.71 20.62 -4.14
CA ARG A 85 23.10 20.23 -4.44
C ARG A 85 23.71 21.07 -5.57
N ALA A 86 22.93 21.48 -6.55
CA ALA A 86 23.41 22.37 -7.61
C ALA A 86 23.75 23.76 -7.06
N GLU A 87 22.90 24.32 -6.21
CA GLU A 87 23.15 25.59 -5.51
C GLU A 87 24.33 25.48 -4.55
N ALA A 88 24.43 24.40 -3.77
CA ALA A 88 25.55 24.16 -2.87
C ALA A 88 26.89 24.11 -3.62
N ARG A 89 26.93 23.53 -4.82
CA ARG A 89 28.15 23.54 -5.65
C ARG A 89 28.57 24.95 -6.06
N GLN A 90 27.64 25.86 -6.32
CA GLN A 90 27.96 27.26 -6.63
C GLN A 90 28.60 27.97 -5.43
N LEU A 91 28.37 27.50 -4.20
CA LEU A 91 29.03 28.04 -3.00
C LEU A 91 30.54 27.80 -3.00
N ALA A 92 31.02 26.72 -3.62
CA ALA A 92 32.45 26.42 -3.73
C ALA A 92 33.21 27.49 -4.55
N ASP A 93 32.54 28.11 -5.52
CA ASP A 93 33.09 29.18 -6.36
C ASP A 93 32.95 30.57 -5.70
N SER A 94 32.32 30.66 -4.53
CA SER A 94 32.08 31.93 -3.85
C SER A 94 33.29 32.41 -3.07
N ALA A 95 33.47 33.73 -2.95
CA ALA A 95 34.52 34.34 -2.14
C ALA A 95 34.46 33.95 -0.64
N GLY A 96 33.32 33.45 -0.17
CA GLY A 96 33.13 32.99 1.22
C GLY A 96 33.54 31.53 1.47
N TRP A 97 33.89 30.77 0.44
CA TRP A 97 34.14 29.32 0.54
C TRP A 97 35.22 28.96 1.57
N SER A 98 36.33 29.71 1.61
CA SER A 98 37.41 29.43 2.57
C SER A 98 36.94 29.45 4.03
N ARG A 99 36.05 30.39 4.39
CA ARG A 99 35.50 30.49 5.75
C ARG A 99 34.62 29.29 6.09
N TRP A 100 33.90 28.75 5.11
CA TRP A 100 33.13 27.53 5.27
C TRP A 100 34.03 26.31 5.43
N CYS A 101 35.12 26.19 4.67
CA CYS A 101 36.12 25.13 4.87
C CYS A 101 36.70 25.15 6.28
N ASP A 102 36.99 26.32 6.85
CA ASP A 102 37.52 26.43 8.22
C ASP A 102 36.51 25.87 9.25
N ALA A 103 35.22 26.18 9.09
CA ALA A 103 34.16 25.64 9.95
C ALA A 103 33.99 24.12 9.78
N LEU A 104 34.07 23.60 8.54
CA LEU A 104 33.98 22.17 8.26
C LEU A 104 35.17 21.39 8.82
N GLU A 105 36.36 21.97 8.78
CA GLU A 105 37.54 21.40 9.43
C GLU A 105 37.33 21.24 10.93
N ILE A 106 36.79 22.26 11.61
CA ILE A 106 36.48 22.18 13.05
C ILE A 106 35.47 21.05 13.33
N LEU A 107 34.38 20.98 12.55
CA LEU A 107 33.36 19.94 12.71
C LEU A 107 33.92 18.53 12.46
N ALA A 108 34.72 18.36 11.41
CA ALA A 108 35.32 17.06 11.07
C ALA A 108 36.29 16.59 12.16
N ARG A 109 37.07 17.51 12.77
CA ARG A 109 37.92 17.20 13.92
C ARG A 109 37.11 16.80 15.14
N GLN A 110 36.01 17.52 15.44
CA GLN A 110 35.11 17.19 16.56
C GLN A 110 34.45 15.81 16.37
N ALA A 111 34.00 15.48 15.17
CA ALA A 111 33.35 14.20 14.87
C ALA A 111 34.26 12.97 15.07
N LEU A 112 35.58 13.15 14.97
CA LEU A 112 36.56 12.09 15.22
C LEU A 112 36.92 11.92 16.70
N GLN A 113 36.46 12.79 17.59
CA GLN A 113 36.74 12.67 19.04
C GLN A 113 35.91 11.56 19.71
N PRO A 114 36.45 10.93 20.78
CA PRO A 114 37.85 10.97 21.19
C PRO A 114 38.73 10.19 20.20
N ALA A 115 39.82 10.83 19.76
CA ALA A 115 40.82 10.24 18.89
C ALA A 115 42.14 10.07 19.66
N SER A 116 42.84 8.97 19.43
CA SER A 116 44.16 8.71 20.03
C SER A 116 45.28 9.58 19.43
N TYR A 117 45.02 10.23 18.29
CA TYR A 117 45.96 11.05 17.54
C TYR A 117 45.27 12.33 17.04
N ASP A 118 46.06 13.37 16.77
CA ASP A 118 45.54 14.58 16.14
C ASP A 118 45.08 14.25 14.70
N PRO A 119 43.79 14.44 14.38
CA PRO A 119 43.28 14.15 13.05
C PRO A 119 43.95 15.02 11.97
N GLN A 120 44.42 14.37 10.91
CA GLN A 120 44.92 15.02 9.70
C GLN A 120 43.72 15.44 8.85
N VAL A 121 43.69 16.71 8.45
CA VAL A 121 42.58 17.30 7.68
C VAL A 121 43.06 17.70 6.29
N GLU A 122 42.37 17.20 5.27
CA GLU A 122 42.59 17.49 3.87
C GLU A 122 41.40 18.30 3.34
N ARG A 123 41.68 19.44 2.70
CA ARG A 123 40.66 20.23 2.00
C ARG A 123 40.44 19.63 0.61
N LEU A 124 39.18 19.38 0.28
CA LEU A 124 38.73 18.93 -1.03
C LEU A 124 38.12 20.12 -1.79
N PRO A 125 37.99 20.05 -3.13
CA PRO A 125 37.34 21.10 -3.91
C PRO A 125 35.92 21.44 -3.43
N ASP A 126 35.20 20.45 -2.91
CA ASP A 126 33.80 20.53 -2.50
C ASP A 126 33.59 20.14 -1.02
N GLY A 127 34.63 20.10 -0.20
CA GLY A 127 34.48 19.66 1.18
C GLY A 127 35.78 19.48 1.96
N VAL A 128 35.71 18.66 3.01
CA VAL A 128 36.83 18.36 3.89
C VAL A 128 36.84 16.87 4.23
N ARG A 129 38.02 16.26 4.23
CA ARG A 129 38.24 14.92 4.76
C ARG A 129 39.15 14.98 5.98
N ALA A 130 38.71 14.38 7.08
CA ALA A 130 39.56 14.21 8.26
C ALA A 130 39.86 12.72 8.49
N THR A 131 41.10 12.41 8.85
CA THR A 131 41.56 11.04 9.12
C THR A 131 42.31 10.98 10.46
N SER A 132 42.04 9.95 11.26
CA SER A 132 42.72 9.68 12.53
C SER A 132 42.94 8.17 12.67
N GLY A 133 44.15 7.70 12.39
CA GLY A 133 44.48 6.27 12.38
C GLY A 133 43.63 5.52 11.36
N THR A 134 42.79 4.59 11.83
CA THR A 134 41.89 3.79 10.97
C THR A 134 40.53 4.45 10.73
N ARG A 135 40.24 5.60 11.37
CA ARG A 135 38.96 6.32 11.24
C ARG A 135 39.11 7.44 10.22
N SER A 136 38.10 7.61 9.37
CA SER A 136 38.00 8.74 8.45
C SER A 136 36.57 9.24 8.36
N ILE A 137 36.41 10.55 8.20
CA ILE A 137 35.14 11.19 7.88
C ILE A 137 35.37 12.12 6.70
N THR A 138 34.45 12.11 5.74
CA THR A 138 34.43 13.08 4.64
C THR A 138 33.11 13.82 4.74
N VAL A 139 33.17 15.14 4.69
CA VAL A 139 32.00 16.02 4.69
C VAL A 139 32.08 16.86 3.43
N THR A 140 31.17 16.62 2.49
CA THR A 140 31.07 17.38 1.24
C THR A 140 29.89 18.36 1.29
N LEU A 141 29.91 19.34 0.39
CA LEU A 141 28.78 20.24 0.14
C LEU A 141 27.51 19.46 -0.24
N ALA A 142 27.65 18.33 -0.94
CA ALA A 142 26.52 17.47 -1.27
C ALA A 142 25.93 16.80 -0.03
N ASP A 143 26.77 16.35 0.91
CA ASP A 143 26.32 15.75 2.17
C ASP A 143 25.60 16.78 3.06
N LEU A 144 26.11 18.01 3.12
CA LEU A 144 25.47 19.10 3.86
C LEU A 144 24.14 19.53 3.23
N ALA A 145 24.11 19.62 1.89
CA ALA A 145 22.89 19.89 1.13
C ALA A 145 21.82 18.83 1.40
N ASP A 146 22.22 17.56 1.41
CA ASP A 146 21.33 16.44 1.74
C ASP A 146 20.82 16.53 3.18
N ALA A 147 21.71 16.77 4.15
CA ALA A 147 21.36 16.91 5.55
C ALA A 147 20.40 18.08 5.81
N ALA A 148 20.59 19.22 5.13
CA ALA A 148 19.69 20.36 5.23
C ALA A 148 18.29 20.05 4.68
N VAL A 149 18.20 19.29 3.58
CA VAL A 149 16.91 18.85 3.03
C VAL A 149 16.24 17.79 3.93
N ASP A 150 17.03 16.94 4.59
CA ASP A 150 16.54 15.97 5.56
C ASP A 150 15.99 16.63 6.83
N GLU A 151 16.64 17.69 7.32
CA GLU A 151 16.16 18.48 8.46
C GLU A 151 14.82 19.15 8.17
N LEU A 152 14.63 19.66 6.94
CA LEU A 152 13.35 20.16 6.46
C LEU A 152 12.30 19.07 6.28
N GLY A 153 12.68 17.79 6.27
CA GLY A 153 11.79 16.67 5.94
C GLY A 153 10.53 16.62 6.82
N ALA A 154 10.66 16.90 8.12
CA ALA A 154 9.52 16.92 9.04
C ALA A 154 8.52 18.05 8.71
N ASP A 155 9.02 19.25 8.42
CA ASP A 155 8.20 20.41 8.05
C ASP A 155 7.59 20.24 6.66
N VAL A 156 8.36 19.66 5.73
CA VAL A 156 7.88 19.32 4.39
C VAL A 156 6.78 18.28 4.49
N GLU A 157 6.87 17.24 5.32
CA GLU A 157 5.80 16.25 5.49
C GLU A 157 4.47 16.85 5.96
N GLU A 158 4.50 17.93 6.76
CA GLU A 158 3.30 18.62 7.21
C GLU A 158 2.50 19.22 6.05
N LEU A 159 3.18 19.71 5.00
CA LEU A 159 2.54 20.29 3.80
C LEU A 159 1.73 19.27 2.97
N TRP A 160 1.89 17.98 3.22
CA TRP A 160 1.27 16.89 2.45
C TRP A 160 0.23 16.14 3.29
N ARG A 161 -0.02 16.61 4.51
CA ARG A 161 -1.17 16.16 5.29
C ARG A 161 -2.44 16.73 4.63
N PRO A 162 -3.44 15.88 4.35
CA PRO A 162 -4.70 16.32 3.75
C PRO A 162 -5.50 17.24 4.67
#